data_AF-A0A7N0V2D8-F1
#
_entry.id   AF-A0A7N0V2D8-F1
#
_cell.length_a   1.000
_cell.length_b   1.000
_cell.length_c   1.000
_cell.angle_alpha   90.00
_cell.angle_beta   90.00
_cell.angle_gamma   90.00
#
_symmetry.space_group_name_H-M   'P 1'
#
loop_
_entity.id
_entity.type
_entity.pdbx_description
1 polymer ?
#
loop_
_entity_poly.entity_id
_entity_poly.type
_entity_poly.pdbx_seq_one_letter_code
_entity_poly.pdbx_strand_id
1 'polypeptide(L)'
;MSIGGNSSRACSLILVIVSCFASSFLAAEAQASPSLVNGLSWTFYKSSCPKLESIVRKQLKKVFKDDVGQAAGLLRLHFHDCFVQGCDGSVLLDGSASGPSEQDAPPNLTLRAKAFEIIDNIRQLVHTKCGAVVSCADITALAARDSVFLSGGPDYDVPLLYKKMV
;
A
#
# COMPACT_ATOMS: atom_id res chain seq x y z
N MET A 1 -20.30 37.75 55.08
CA MET A 1 -19.24 36.81 54.67
C MET A 1 -19.87 35.60 54.01
N SER A 2 -19.63 35.39 52.71
CA SER A 2 -19.65 34.05 52.09
C SER A 2 -18.61 34.08 50.97
N ILE A 3 -17.38 33.76 51.33
CA ILE A 3 -16.30 33.45 50.38
C ILE A 3 -16.26 31.93 50.33
N GLY A 4 -16.73 31.32 49.24
CA GLY A 4 -16.74 29.86 49.14
C GLY A 4 -17.47 29.35 47.91
N GLY A 5 -16.91 29.54 46.72
CA GLY A 5 -17.52 29.02 45.49
C GLY A 5 -16.66 29.03 44.23
N ASN A 6 -15.50 29.72 44.23
CA ASN A 6 -14.65 29.82 43.03
C ASN A 6 -13.52 28.77 42.97
N SER A 7 -13.14 28.19 44.11
CA SER A 7 -11.99 27.26 44.19
C SER A 7 -12.27 25.91 43.53
N SER A 8 -13.45 25.31 43.76
CA SER A 8 -13.80 24.00 43.19
C SER A 8 -13.96 24.01 41.67
N ARG A 9 -14.50 25.09 41.10
CA ARG A 9 -14.73 25.19 39.64
C ARG A 9 -13.42 25.39 38.87
N ALA A 10 -12.48 26.15 39.44
CA ALA A 10 -11.15 26.34 38.87
C ALA A 10 -10.33 25.04 38.91
N CYS A 11 -10.37 24.28 40.02
CA CYS A 11 -9.72 22.96 40.11
C CYS A 11 -10.27 21.96 39.09
N SER A 12 -11.59 21.90 38.89
CA SER A 12 -12.20 21.00 37.90
C SER A 12 -11.81 21.34 36.46
N LEU A 13 -11.72 22.63 36.11
CA LEU A 13 -11.28 23.06 34.78
C LEU A 13 -9.79 22.78 34.53
N ILE A 14 -8.94 22.97 35.54
CA ILE A 14 -7.51 22.65 35.46
C ILE A 14 -7.28 21.15 35.28
N LEU A 15 -8.04 20.30 35.98
CA LEU A 15 -7.97 18.83 35.82
C LEU A 15 -8.36 18.36 34.41
N VAL A 16 -9.41 18.95 33.82
CA VAL A 16 -9.83 18.61 32.45
C VAL A 16 -8.77 19.03 31.44
N ILE A 17 -8.20 20.24 31.58
CA ILE A 17 -7.15 20.74 30.69
C ILE A 17 -5.89 19.86 30.78
N VAL A 18 -5.44 19.51 31.98
CA VAL A 18 -4.29 18.61 32.18
C VAL A 18 -4.53 17.21 31.60
N SER A 19 -5.76 16.68 31.70
CA SER A 19 -6.12 15.40 31.07
C SER A 19 -6.10 15.46 29.53
N CYS A 20 -6.51 16.59 28.94
CA CYS A 20 -6.47 16.80 27.49
C CYS A 20 -5.04 16.95 26.96
N PHE A 21 -4.17 17.65 27.71
CA PHE A 21 -2.74 17.79 27.37
C PHE A 21 -1.94 16.49 27.56
N ALA A 22 -2.27 15.67 28.56
CA ALA A 22 -1.67 14.36 28.74
C ALA A 22 -2.06 13.37 27.61
N SER A 23 -3.26 13.53 27.04
CA SER A 23 -3.74 12.70 25.93
C SER A 23 -3.06 13.01 24.60
N SER A 24 -2.37 14.15 24.48
CA SER A 24 -1.69 14.57 23.24
C SER A 24 -0.20 14.20 23.17
N PHE A 25 0.36 13.57 24.22
CA PHE A 25 1.79 13.26 24.31
C PHE A 25 2.15 11.76 24.39
N LEU A 26 1.21 10.86 24.13
CA LEU A 26 1.45 9.43 23.99
C LEU A 26 1.16 8.95 22.56
N ALA A 27 1.88 9.52 21.60
CA ALA A 27 2.15 8.88 20.33
C ALA A 27 3.66 8.87 20.12
N ALA A 28 4.38 8.17 21.02
CA ALA A 28 5.69 7.68 20.69
C ALA A 28 5.49 6.56 19.67
N GLU A 29 5.48 6.90 18.37
CA GLU A 29 5.63 5.90 17.33
C GLU A 29 7.01 5.27 17.51
N ALA A 30 7.05 4.10 18.14
CA ALA A 30 8.14 3.18 17.91
C ALA A 30 8.03 2.70 16.45
N GLN A 31 8.49 3.51 15.49
CA GLN A 31 8.73 3.06 14.13
C GLN A 31 9.95 2.14 14.14
N ALA A 32 9.78 0.93 14.67
CA ALA A 32 10.69 -0.15 14.37
C ALA A 32 10.47 -0.48 12.89
N SER A 33 11.38 -0.01 12.01
CA SER A 33 11.39 -0.46 10.63
C SER A 33 11.50 -1.99 10.65
N PRO A 34 10.55 -2.73 10.04
CA PRO A 34 10.61 -4.18 10.04
C PRO A 34 11.94 -4.64 9.45
N SER A 35 12.52 -5.71 10.01
CA SER A 35 13.77 -6.28 9.50
C SER A 35 13.62 -6.62 8.02
N LEU A 36 14.50 -6.06 7.18
CA LEU A 36 14.47 -6.28 5.75
C LEU A 36 14.74 -7.76 5.46
N VAL A 37 13.82 -8.41 4.73
CA VAL A 37 14.01 -9.79 4.28
C VAL A 37 15.14 -9.83 3.26
N ASN A 38 15.98 -10.87 3.33
CA ASN A 38 17.09 -11.06 2.40
C ASN A 38 16.59 -11.02 0.94
N GLY A 39 17.25 -10.20 0.12
CA GLY A 39 16.92 -10.05 -1.30
C GLY A 39 15.99 -8.88 -1.63
N LEU A 40 15.42 -8.21 -0.63
CA LEU A 40 14.69 -6.95 -0.84
C LEU A 40 15.62 -5.74 -0.67
N SER A 41 15.26 -4.61 -1.29
CA SER A 41 15.94 -3.33 -1.14
C SER A 41 15.00 -2.15 -1.35
N TRP A 42 15.15 -1.11 -0.53
CA TRP A 42 14.45 0.18 -0.67
C TRP A 42 14.84 0.94 -1.95
N THR A 43 15.98 0.60 -2.55
CA THR A 43 16.55 1.35 -3.69
C THR A 43 16.80 0.46 -4.89
N PHE A 44 16.14 -0.70 -4.96
CA PHE A 44 16.41 -1.75 -5.95
C PHE A 44 16.42 -1.23 -7.40
N TYR A 45 15.41 -0.44 -7.78
CA TYR A 45 15.28 0.11 -9.14
C TYR A 45 15.89 1.52 -9.32
N LYS A 46 16.64 2.04 -8.34
CA LYS A 46 17.13 3.42 -8.38
C LYS A 46 18.06 3.68 -9.58
N SER A 47 18.82 2.69 -10.03
CA SER A 47 19.69 2.79 -11.21
C SER A 47 19.00 2.37 -12.51
N SER A 48 18.22 1.28 -12.49
CA SER A 48 17.61 0.69 -13.69
C SER A 48 16.30 1.37 -14.12
N CYS A 49 15.51 1.89 -13.17
CA CYS A 49 14.25 2.59 -13.44
C CYS A 49 13.99 3.67 -12.37
N PRO A 50 14.78 4.77 -12.34
CA PRO A 50 14.72 5.79 -11.29
C PRO A 50 13.36 6.50 -11.15
N LYS A 51 12.50 6.39 -12.17
CA LYS A 51 11.17 7.01 -12.19
C LYS A 51 10.05 6.02 -11.86
N LEU A 52 10.34 4.77 -11.52
CA LEU A 52 9.36 3.69 -11.32
C LEU A 52 8.18 4.14 -10.44
N GLU A 53 8.44 4.52 -9.19
CA GLU A 53 7.38 4.88 -8.24
C GLU A 53 6.56 6.08 -8.73
N SER A 54 7.21 7.06 -9.36
CA SER A 54 6.51 8.23 -9.90
C SER A 54 5.58 7.87 -11.08
N ILE A 55 5.96 6.88 -11.89
CA ILE A 55 5.15 6.39 -13.01
C ILE A 55 3.90 5.69 -12.46
N VAL A 56 4.08 4.77 -11.51
CA VAL A 56 2.99 4.02 -10.86
C VAL A 56 2.00 4.99 -10.20
N ARG A 57 2.51 5.88 -9.32
CA ARG A 57 1.69 6.84 -8.58
C ARG A 57 0.92 7.79 -9.50
N LYS A 58 1.55 8.26 -10.58
CA LYS A 58 0.91 9.14 -11.56
C LYS A 58 -0.21 8.41 -12.32
N GLN A 59 -0.01 7.14 -12.67
CA GLN A 59 -1.03 6.38 -13.36
C GLN A 59 -2.23 6.10 -12.44
N LEU A 60 -1.99 5.72 -11.19
CA LEU A 60 -3.06 5.48 -10.21
C LEU A 60 -3.86 6.72 -9.86
N LYS A 61 -3.22 7.90 -9.78
CA LYS A 61 -3.94 9.18 -9.66
C LYS A 61 -4.99 9.39 -10.75
N LYS A 62 -4.73 8.94 -11.99
CA LYS A 62 -5.72 9.02 -13.08
C LYS A 62 -6.84 8.01 -12.86
N VAL A 63 -6.48 6.76 -12.58
CA VAL A 63 -7.45 5.68 -12.32
C VAL A 63 -8.43 6.06 -11.21
N PHE A 64 -7.93 6.60 -10.09
CA PHE A 64 -8.77 6.94 -8.94
C PHE A 64 -9.55 8.23 -9.11
N LYS A 65 -9.14 9.10 -10.03
CA LYS A 65 -9.96 10.24 -10.43
C LYS A 65 -11.25 9.78 -11.11
N ASP A 66 -11.18 8.68 -11.85
CA ASP A 66 -12.34 8.11 -12.55
C ASP A 66 -13.16 7.19 -11.63
N ASP A 67 -12.49 6.29 -10.88
CA ASP A 67 -13.12 5.41 -9.88
C ASP A 67 -12.19 5.14 -8.69
N VAL A 68 -12.45 5.81 -7.57
CA VAL A 68 -11.70 5.63 -6.30
C VAL A 68 -11.87 4.22 -5.71
N GLY A 69 -12.95 3.51 -6.05
CA GLY A 69 -13.19 2.15 -5.59
C GLY A 69 -12.12 1.16 -6.06
N GLN A 70 -11.35 1.50 -7.10
CA GLN A 70 -10.24 0.68 -7.57
C GLN A 70 -9.08 0.61 -6.57
N ALA A 71 -8.93 1.59 -5.69
CA ALA A 71 -7.90 1.57 -4.64
C ALA A 71 -8.07 0.35 -3.71
N ALA A 72 -9.30 0.06 -3.29
CA ALA A 72 -9.61 -1.11 -2.48
C ALA A 72 -9.34 -2.43 -3.24
N GLY A 73 -9.63 -2.44 -4.55
CA GLY A 73 -9.36 -3.60 -5.41
C GLY A 73 -7.87 -3.93 -5.53
N LEU A 74 -7.02 -2.92 -5.73
CA LEU A 74 -5.57 -3.07 -5.85
C LEU A 74 -4.92 -3.46 -4.53
N LEU A 75 -5.35 -2.86 -3.41
CA LEU A 75 -4.87 -3.24 -2.08
C LEU A 75 -5.24 -4.71 -1.78
N ARG A 76 -6.48 -5.11 -2.10
CA ARG A 76 -6.93 -6.49 -1.94
C ARG A 76 -6.16 -7.46 -2.84
N LEU A 77 -5.87 -7.07 -4.08
CA LEU A 77 -5.08 -7.90 -5.01
C LEU A 77 -3.70 -8.22 -4.44
N HIS A 78 -3.00 -7.23 -3.89
CA HIS A 78 -1.71 -7.45 -3.23
C HIS A 78 -1.82 -8.37 -2.01
N PHE A 79 -2.87 -8.22 -1.20
CA PHE A 79 -3.13 -9.14 -0.09
C PHE A 79 -3.33 -10.58 -0.57
N HIS A 80 -4.11 -10.80 -1.63
CA HIS A 80 -4.36 -12.13 -2.18
C HIS A 80 -3.10 -12.77 -2.78
N ASP A 81 -2.27 -11.99 -3.48
CA ASP A 81 -0.95 -12.42 -3.97
C ASP A 81 -0.07 -12.90 -2.79
N CYS A 82 0.06 -12.08 -1.76
CA CYS A 82 0.94 -12.41 -0.63
C CYS A 82 0.43 -13.53 0.28
N PHE A 83 -0.89 -13.74 0.37
CA PHE A 83 -1.47 -14.73 1.28
C PHE A 83 -1.34 -16.16 0.74
N VAL A 84 -1.27 -16.31 -0.59
CA VAL A 84 -1.16 -17.61 -1.26
C VAL A 84 0.26 -17.76 -1.77
N GLN A 85 1.07 -18.61 -1.13
CA GLN A 85 2.43 -18.98 -1.58
C GLN A 85 3.49 -17.85 -1.60
N GLY A 86 3.10 -16.59 -1.41
CA GLY A 86 3.98 -15.44 -1.19
C GLY A 86 3.83 -14.36 -2.26
N CYS A 87 4.37 -13.17 -2.01
CA CYS A 87 4.26 -12.02 -2.91
C CYS A 87 5.16 -12.19 -4.16
N ASP A 88 4.77 -13.05 -5.10
CA ASP A 88 5.55 -13.36 -6.30
C ASP A 88 4.85 -13.01 -7.62
N GLY A 89 3.64 -12.44 -7.55
CA GLY A 89 2.84 -12.05 -8.71
C GLY A 89 2.11 -13.21 -9.38
N SER A 90 2.08 -14.41 -8.78
CA SER A 90 1.41 -15.58 -9.34
C SER A 90 -0.08 -15.37 -9.57
N VAL A 91 -0.74 -14.55 -8.73
CA VAL A 91 -2.17 -14.26 -8.86
C VAL A 91 -2.51 -13.54 -10.17
N LEU A 92 -1.53 -12.87 -10.76
CA LEU A 92 -1.65 -12.11 -12.00
C LEU A 92 -1.50 -12.98 -13.26
N LEU A 93 -1.14 -14.25 -13.10
CA LEU A 93 -0.94 -15.17 -14.22
C LEU A 93 -2.27 -15.75 -14.68
N ASP A 94 -2.57 -15.54 -15.96
CA ASP A 94 -3.57 -16.32 -16.66
C ASP A 94 -3.15 -17.79 -16.63
N GLY A 95 -4.10 -18.70 -16.43
CA GLY A 95 -3.84 -20.13 -16.37
C GLY A 95 -3.05 -20.60 -17.59
N SER A 96 -2.14 -21.55 -17.39
CA SER A 96 -1.33 -22.10 -18.47
C SER A 96 -1.83 -23.47 -18.90
N ALA A 97 -1.26 -24.04 -19.97
CA ALA A 97 -1.57 -25.40 -20.41
C ALA A 97 -1.35 -26.49 -19.32
N SER A 98 -0.66 -26.17 -18.22
CA SER A 98 -0.37 -27.08 -17.11
C SER A 98 -1.20 -26.86 -15.83
N GLY A 99 -2.14 -25.91 -15.78
CA GLY A 99 -3.00 -25.75 -14.61
C GLY A 99 -3.97 -24.56 -14.64
N PRO A 100 -5.01 -24.59 -13.78
CA PRO A 100 -6.00 -23.52 -13.67
C PRO A 100 -5.34 -22.21 -13.21
N SER A 101 -5.90 -21.06 -13.60
CA SER A 101 -5.41 -19.77 -13.13
C SER A 101 -5.63 -19.65 -11.63
N GLU A 102 -4.72 -18.99 -10.91
CA GLU A 102 -5.01 -18.58 -9.53
C GLU A 102 -6.20 -17.61 -9.47
N GLN A 103 -6.50 -16.89 -10.56
CA GLN A 103 -7.71 -16.07 -10.68
C GLN A 103 -9.00 -16.90 -10.53
N ASP A 104 -8.97 -18.18 -10.93
CA ASP A 104 -10.12 -19.09 -10.87
C ASP A 104 -10.31 -19.73 -9.47
N ALA A 105 -9.38 -19.49 -8.55
CA ALA A 105 -9.49 -20.00 -7.19
C ALA A 105 -10.70 -19.34 -6.48
N PRO A 106 -11.52 -20.08 -5.71
CA PRO A 106 -12.71 -19.53 -5.06
C PRO A 106 -12.49 -18.20 -4.27
N PRO A 107 -11.36 -17.98 -3.56
CA PRO A 107 -11.08 -16.70 -2.91
C PRO A 107 -10.90 -15.52 -3.89
N ASN A 108 -10.38 -15.81 -5.09
CA ASN A 108 -9.98 -14.86 -6.12
C ASN A 108 -11.10 -14.51 -7.11
N LEU A 109 -12.16 -15.33 -7.19
CA LEU A 109 -13.37 -15.05 -8.00
C LEU A 109 -14.06 -13.71 -7.66
N THR A 110 -13.76 -13.15 -6.48
CA THR A 110 -14.29 -11.86 -6.03
C THR A 110 -13.31 -10.69 -6.21
N LEU A 111 -12.12 -10.94 -6.76
CA LEU A 111 -11.20 -9.89 -7.17
C LEU A 111 -11.81 -9.15 -8.36
N ARG A 112 -11.60 -7.83 -8.40
CA ARG A 112 -12.12 -7.01 -9.49
C ARG A 112 -11.28 -7.30 -10.73
N ALA A 113 -11.90 -7.78 -11.82
CA ALA A 113 -11.25 -7.91 -13.13
C ALA A 113 -10.51 -6.62 -13.53
N LYS A 114 -11.07 -5.46 -13.16
CA LYS A 114 -10.46 -4.14 -13.39
C LYS A 114 -9.12 -3.93 -12.68
N ALA A 115 -8.89 -4.55 -11.51
CA ALA A 115 -7.62 -4.44 -10.79
C ALA A 115 -6.48 -5.09 -11.58
N PHE A 116 -6.71 -6.25 -12.19
CA PHE A 116 -5.75 -6.91 -13.09
C PHE A 116 -5.43 -6.05 -14.30
N GLU A 117 -6.46 -5.48 -14.95
CA GLU A 117 -6.28 -4.56 -16.09
C GLU A 117 -5.45 -3.32 -15.71
N ILE A 118 -5.65 -2.78 -14.51
CA ILE A 118 -4.87 -1.64 -14.02
C ILE A 118 -3.39 -2.03 -13.84
N ILE A 119 -3.10 -3.18 -13.22
CA ILE A 119 -1.73 -3.66 -13.03
C ILE A 119 -1.05 -3.91 -14.38
N ASP A 120 -1.73 -4.53 -15.34
CA ASP A 120 -1.17 -4.78 -16.67
C ASP A 120 -0.89 -3.47 -17.43
N ASN A 121 -1.81 -2.51 -17.39
CA ASN A 121 -1.59 -1.19 -17.97
C ASN A 121 -0.38 -0.46 -17.34
N ILE A 122 -0.18 -0.59 -16.03
CA ILE A 122 1.00 -0.03 -15.34
C ILE A 122 2.27 -0.78 -15.77
N ARG A 123 2.24 -2.11 -15.86
CA ARG A 123 3.35 -2.94 -16.35
C ARG A 123 3.78 -2.50 -17.74
N GLN A 124 2.85 -2.41 -18.69
CA GLN A 124 3.15 -1.98 -20.05
C GLN A 124 3.77 -0.58 -20.09
N LEU A 125 3.22 0.36 -19.30
CA LEU A 125 3.76 1.72 -19.20
C LEU A 125 5.18 1.74 -18.62
N VAL A 126 5.43 0.99 -17.55
CA VAL A 126 6.74 0.87 -16.92
C VAL A 126 7.74 0.22 -17.88
N HIS A 127 7.36 -0.88 -18.54
CA HIS A 127 8.21 -1.58 -19.51
C HIS A 127 8.54 -0.72 -20.72
N THR A 128 7.60 0.11 -21.18
CA THR A 128 7.85 1.11 -22.24
C THR A 128 8.89 2.16 -21.81
N LYS A 129 8.96 2.50 -20.52
CA LYS A 129 9.85 3.55 -20.00
C LYS A 129 11.20 3.05 -19.51
N CYS A 130 11.27 1.80 -19.03
CA CYS A 130 12.42 1.26 -18.32
C CYS A 130 12.92 -0.08 -18.90
N GLY A 131 12.26 -0.61 -19.94
CA GLY A 131 12.46 -1.99 -20.37
C GLY A 131 11.78 -3.00 -19.43
N ALA A 132 11.79 -4.27 -19.79
CA ALA A 132 11.22 -5.37 -19.01
C ALA A 132 12.11 -5.72 -17.80
N VAL A 133 12.34 -4.75 -16.91
CA VAL A 133 13.23 -4.90 -15.74
C VAL A 133 12.47 -4.98 -14.43
N VAL A 134 11.24 -4.47 -14.38
CA VAL A 134 10.41 -4.41 -13.17
C VAL A 134 9.42 -5.57 -13.14
N SER A 135 9.37 -6.29 -12.03
CA SER A 135 8.46 -7.43 -11.81
C SER A 135 7.01 -6.99 -11.59
N CYS A 136 6.06 -7.88 -11.89
CA CYS A 136 4.64 -7.63 -11.62
C CYS A 136 4.32 -7.60 -10.12
N ALA A 137 5.05 -8.38 -9.32
CA ALA A 137 4.97 -8.38 -7.86
C ALA A 137 5.31 -6.99 -7.30
N ASP A 138 6.42 -6.39 -7.74
CA ASP A 138 6.82 -5.05 -7.30
C ASP A 138 5.82 -3.97 -7.75
N ILE A 139 5.28 -4.08 -8.97
CA ILE A 139 4.24 -3.16 -9.45
C ILE A 139 3.00 -3.25 -8.57
N THR A 140 2.61 -4.47 -8.18
CA THR A 140 1.44 -4.71 -7.33
C THR A 140 1.65 -4.20 -5.91
N ALA A 141 2.85 -4.40 -5.34
CA ALA A 141 3.21 -3.86 -4.03
C ALA A 141 3.21 -2.32 -4.02
N LEU A 142 3.81 -1.69 -5.04
CA LEU A 142 3.78 -0.23 -5.21
C LEU A 142 2.35 0.28 -5.41
N ALA A 143 1.54 -0.43 -6.19
CA ALA A 143 0.15 -0.05 -6.42
C ALA A 143 -0.70 -0.14 -5.16
N ALA A 144 -0.48 -1.13 -4.30
CA ALA A 144 -1.15 -1.23 -3.01
C ALA A 144 -0.78 -0.06 -2.08
N ARG A 145 0.52 0.26 -1.97
CA ARG A 145 0.98 1.43 -1.18
C ARG A 145 0.37 2.72 -1.70
N ASP A 146 0.38 2.92 -3.01
CA ASP A 146 -0.20 4.12 -3.63
C ASP A 146 -1.73 4.16 -3.49
N SER A 147 -2.39 3.01 -3.44
CA SER A 147 -3.83 2.92 -3.15
C SER A 147 -4.16 3.41 -1.75
N VAL A 148 -3.35 3.04 -0.76
CA VAL A 148 -3.47 3.53 0.63
C VAL A 148 -3.22 5.05 0.67
N PHE A 149 -2.09 5.49 0.15
CA PHE A 149 -1.70 6.90 0.20
C PHE A 149 -2.71 7.82 -0.51
N LEU A 150 -3.12 7.47 -1.73
CA LEU A 150 -4.05 8.28 -2.52
C LEU A 150 -5.49 8.26 -1.98
N SER A 151 -5.82 7.31 -1.09
CA SER A 151 -7.10 7.26 -0.38
C SER A 151 -7.07 7.98 0.98
N GLY A 152 -5.97 8.68 1.31
CA GLY A 152 -5.82 9.44 2.56
C GLY A 152 -5.12 8.69 3.69
N GLY A 153 -4.55 7.51 3.42
CA GLY A 153 -3.70 6.78 4.35
C GLY A 153 -2.24 7.26 4.38
N PRO A 154 -1.38 6.61 5.17
CA PRO A 154 0.04 6.96 5.26
C PRO A 154 0.79 6.67 3.95
N ASP A 155 1.82 7.48 3.65
CA ASP A 155 2.85 7.11 2.69
C ASP A 155 3.94 6.33 3.43
N TYR A 156 4.24 5.13 2.95
CA TYR A 156 5.26 4.27 3.54
C TYR A 156 6.18 3.74 2.44
N ASP A 157 7.42 3.43 2.82
CA ASP A 157 8.39 2.85 1.90
C ASP A 157 8.03 1.40 1.61
N VAL A 158 8.23 0.95 0.37
CA VAL A 158 8.03 -0.44 -0.06
C VAL A 158 9.39 -1.03 -0.42
N PRO A 159 9.84 -2.10 0.26
CA PRO A 159 11.06 -2.78 -0.13
C PRO A 159 10.76 -3.66 -1.36
N LEU A 160 11.59 -3.56 -2.40
CA LEU A 160 11.36 -4.22 -3.70
C LEU A 160 12.37 -5.33 -3.95
N LEU A 161 12.03 -6.32 -4.79
CA LEU A 161 12.87 -7.49 -5.02
C LEU A 161 12.86 -7.97 -6.47
N TYR A 162 13.95 -8.63 -6.88
CA TYR A 162 13.94 -9.39 -8.12
C TYR A 162 13.39 -10.80 -7.89
N LYS A 163 12.17 -11.07 -8.36
CA LYS A 163 11.77 -12.42 -8.78
C LYS A 163 10.71 -12.38 -9.88
N LYS A 164 10.97 -13.22 -10.90
CA LYS A 164 10.14 -13.61 -12.06
C LYS A 164 9.50 -12.49 -12.90
N MET A 165 10.06 -12.31 -14.10
CA MET A 165 9.38 -11.73 -15.26
C MET A 165 8.43 -12.78 -15.85
N VAL A 166 7.28 -13.04 -15.22
CA VAL A 166 6.21 -13.74 -15.92
C VAL A 166 5.23 -12.69 -16.42
#